data_AF-Q4V524-F1
#
_entry.id   AF-Q4V524-F1
#
_cell.length_a   1.000
_cell.length_b   1.000
_cell.length_c   1.000
_cell.angle_alpha   90.00
_cell.angle_beta   90.00
_cell.angle_gamma   90.00
#
_symmetry.space_group_name_H-M   'P 1'
#
loop_
_entity.id
_entity.type
_entity.pdbx_description
1 polymer ?
#
loop_
_entity_poly.entity_id
_entity_poly.type
_entity_poly.pdbx_seq_one_letter_code
_entity_poly.pdbx_strand_id
1 'polypeptide(L)'
;MKRITGLDPAKPLFILGPDSRRLDKGDADFVDVIHTDVFGRGYLRAAGHVDFYPNFGAKQPGCMEENMQDPSSCNHERAPRFYAESINTTVGFWARQCSGWLLQLLTLCPTTGAQALLGYHVSDELRGSYFLQTASKSPYALGKMQDVDNRQTLAKFHLNFDHNEIDDDYEPQLLEAFLELEAVKVVVKMDESELDKRLNWIYREEDEPLSRNLIK
;
A
#
# COMPACT_ATOMS: atom_id res chain seq x y z
N MET A 1 9.87 -22.34 -12.30
CA MET A 1 8.88 -22.60 -11.23
C MET A 1 7.60 -21.91 -11.67
N LYS A 2 6.43 -22.58 -11.65
CA LYS A 2 5.23 -22.02 -12.31
C LYS A 2 4.63 -20.80 -11.62
N ARG A 3 4.52 -20.85 -10.29
CA ARG A 3 3.92 -19.78 -9.49
C ARG A 3 4.59 -19.69 -8.12
N ILE A 4 4.82 -18.46 -7.67
CA ILE A 4 5.15 -18.14 -6.28
C ILE A 4 4.08 -17.18 -5.77
N THR A 5 3.57 -17.42 -4.56
CA THR A 5 2.71 -16.45 -3.87
C THR A 5 3.44 -15.89 -2.66
N GLY A 6 3.68 -14.58 -2.65
CA GLY A 6 4.24 -13.85 -1.52
C GLY A 6 3.15 -13.41 -0.55
N LEU A 7 3.20 -13.89 0.69
CA LEU A 7 2.24 -13.53 1.74
C LEU A 7 2.92 -12.56 2.71
N ASP A 8 2.65 -11.27 2.53
CA ASP A 8 3.25 -10.13 3.22
C ASP A 8 4.78 -10.24 3.37
N PRO A 9 5.55 -10.18 2.24
CA PRO A 9 6.99 -10.42 2.26
C PRO A 9 7.73 -9.56 3.29
N ALA A 10 8.58 -10.22 4.09
CA ALA A 10 9.25 -9.58 5.22
C ALA A 10 10.15 -8.40 4.80
N LYS A 11 10.02 -7.29 5.52
CA LYS A 11 10.81 -6.06 5.36
C LYS A 11 12.23 -6.16 5.89
N PRO A 12 12.49 -6.65 7.12
CA PRO A 12 13.82 -6.62 7.71
C PRO A 12 14.81 -7.37 6.80
N LEU A 13 15.98 -6.77 6.55
CA LEU A 13 17.04 -7.29 5.68
C LEU A 13 16.74 -7.32 4.17
N PHE A 14 15.48 -7.17 3.75
CA PHE A 14 15.08 -7.27 2.33
C PHE A 14 14.72 -5.92 1.68
N ILE A 15 14.26 -4.93 2.46
CA ILE A 15 13.74 -3.66 1.89
C ILE A 15 14.74 -2.86 1.07
N LEU A 16 16.02 -2.86 1.47
CA LEU A 16 17.12 -2.23 0.72
C LEU A 16 17.91 -3.24 -0.13
N GLY A 17 17.43 -4.48 -0.20
CA GLY A 17 18.04 -5.53 -0.99
C GLY A 17 17.79 -5.28 -2.49
N PRO A 18 18.79 -5.54 -3.37
CA PRO A 18 18.53 -5.65 -4.79
C PRO A 18 17.58 -6.80 -5.07
N ASP A 19 16.94 -6.80 -6.24
CA ASP A 19 15.91 -7.77 -6.63
C ASP A 19 16.41 -9.23 -6.50
N SER A 20 17.67 -9.48 -6.85
CA SER A 20 18.37 -10.77 -6.65
C SER A 20 18.46 -11.29 -5.20
N ARG A 21 18.13 -10.48 -4.19
CA ARG A 21 18.22 -10.83 -2.76
C ARG A 21 16.88 -10.75 -2.04
N ARG A 22 15.77 -10.59 -2.75
CA ARG A 22 14.41 -10.53 -2.21
C ARG A 22 13.47 -11.27 -3.17
N LEU A 23 12.19 -11.40 -2.79
CA LEU A 23 11.18 -11.84 -3.74
C LEU A 23 11.07 -10.83 -4.89
N ASP A 24 11.11 -11.33 -6.12
CA ASP A 24 10.94 -10.58 -7.35
C ASP A 24 10.11 -11.35 -8.39
N LYS A 25 9.51 -10.64 -9.34
CA LYS A 25 8.75 -11.24 -10.44
C LYS A 25 9.57 -12.24 -11.27
N GLY A 26 10.90 -12.07 -11.35
CA GLY A 26 11.79 -12.98 -12.06
C GLY A 26 11.97 -14.36 -11.41
N ASP A 27 11.49 -14.56 -10.18
CA ASP A 27 11.69 -15.82 -9.44
C ASP A 27 10.79 -16.98 -9.93
N ALA A 28 9.71 -16.68 -10.67
CA ALA A 28 8.80 -17.67 -11.25
C ALA A 28 8.11 -17.15 -12.51
N ASP A 29 7.45 -18.05 -13.27
CA ASP A 29 6.70 -17.69 -14.47
C ASP A 29 5.53 -16.72 -14.14
N PHE A 30 5.02 -16.82 -12.91
CA PHE A 30 4.05 -15.89 -12.34
C PHE A 30 4.29 -15.72 -10.83
N VAL A 31 4.18 -14.48 -10.34
CA VAL A 31 4.38 -14.13 -8.93
C VAL A 31 3.25 -13.22 -8.50
N ASP A 32 2.47 -13.64 -7.52
CA ASP A 32 1.40 -12.83 -6.92
C ASP A 32 1.73 -12.52 -5.47
N VAL A 33 1.54 -11.27 -5.05
CA VAL A 33 1.92 -10.82 -3.70
C VAL A 33 0.72 -10.20 -2.99
N ILE A 34 0.55 -10.52 -1.71
CA ILE A 34 -0.48 -9.94 -0.84
C ILE A 34 0.22 -9.14 0.26
N HIS A 35 0.08 -7.82 0.23
CA HIS A 35 0.66 -6.90 1.19
C HIS A 35 -0.36 -6.50 2.25
N THR A 36 -0.11 -6.79 3.52
CA THR A 36 -1.05 -6.49 4.62
C THR A 36 -0.45 -5.72 5.78
N ASP A 37 0.88 -5.59 5.87
CA ASP A 37 1.56 -4.82 6.92
C ASP A 37 2.78 -4.01 6.40
N VAL A 38 2.60 -3.26 5.31
CA VAL A 38 3.67 -2.58 4.56
C VAL A 38 4.50 -1.54 5.32
N PHE A 39 3.98 -1.01 6.43
CA PHE A 39 4.70 -0.09 7.32
C PHE A 39 5.24 -0.77 8.57
N GLY A 40 4.80 -2.00 8.86
CA GLY A 40 5.26 -2.83 9.96
C GLY A 40 6.29 -3.86 9.48
N ARG A 41 5.87 -5.12 9.42
CA ARG A 41 6.70 -6.30 9.13
C ARG A 41 6.87 -6.57 7.64
N GLY A 42 5.90 -6.19 6.81
CA GLY A 42 5.97 -6.26 5.35
C GLY A 42 6.61 -5.00 4.74
N TYR A 43 7.01 -5.06 3.47
CA TYR A 43 7.45 -3.87 2.72
C TYR A 43 6.43 -3.46 1.65
N LEU A 44 6.43 -2.16 1.31
CA LEU A 44 5.47 -1.55 0.39
C LEU A 44 5.75 -1.85 -1.09
N ARG A 45 7.04 -1.89 -1.46
CA ARG A 45 7.50 -2.04 -2.85
C ARG A 45 6.89 -3.28 -3.49
N ALA A 46 6.46 -3.16 -4.74
CA ALA A 46 5.98 -4.28 -5.54
C ALA A 46 7.08 -5.35 -5.69
N ALA A 47 6.68 -6.61 -5.59
CA ALA A 47 7.57 -7.77 -5.67
C ALA A 47 7.05 -8.84 -6.64
N GLY A 48 5.83 -8.70 -7.14
CA GLY A 48 5.22 -9.66 -8.03
C GLY A 48 5.10 -9.20 -9.48
N HIS A 49 4.53 -10.09 -10.29
CA HIS A 49 3.84 -9.72 -11.50
C HIS A 49 2.55 -8.94 -11.17
N VAL A 50 1.88 -9.35 -10.09
CA VAL A 50 0.72 -8.66 -9.53
C VAL A 50 0.87 -8.52 -8.02
N ASP A 51 0.53 -7.34 -7.49
CA ASP A 51 0.63 -7.01 -6.08
C ASP A 51 -0.73 -6.52 -5.56
N PHE A 52 -1.24 -7.17 -4.53
CA PHE A 52 -2.51 -6.83 -3.90
C PHE A 52 -2.29 -6.13 -2.57
N TYR A 53 -3.01 -5.03 -2.34
CA TYR A 53 -2.97 -4.23 -1.12
C TYR A 53 -4.35 -4.15 -0.46
N PRO A 54 -4.84 -5.24 0.20
CA PRO A 54 -6.03 -5.20 1.03
C PRO A 54 -5.96 -4.07 2.05
N ASN A 55 -6.98 -3.21 2.08
CA ASN A 55 -7.08 -2.08 3.01
C ASN A 55 -5.80 -1.20 2.97
N PHE A 56 -5.33 -0.89 1.75
CA PHE A 56 -4.08 -0.15 1.48
C PHE A 56 -2.81 -0.87 1.93
N GLY A 57 -2.89 -2.14 2.37
CA GLY A 57 -1.77 -2.92 2.87
C GLY A 57 -1.16 -2.43 4.18
N ALA A 58 -1.74 -1.41 4.81
CA ALA A 58 -1.16 -0.75 5.98
C ALA A 58 -1.80 -1.17 7.31
N LYS A 59 -3.13 -1.17 7.36
CA LYS A 59 -3.89 -1.43 8.58
C LYS A 59 -5.11 -2.27 8.24
N GLN A 60 -5.10 -3.51 8.73
CA GLN A 60 -6.19 -4.44 8.47
C GLN A 60 -7.32 -4.23 9.50
N PRO A 61 -8.59 -4.18 9.07
CA PRO A 61 -9.71 -4.03 9.98
C PRO A 61 -9.72 -5.13 11.05
N GLY A 62 -10.02 -4.79 12.30
CA GLY A 62 -10.08 -5.70 13.44
C GLY A 62 -8.75 -5.94 14.18
N CYS A 63 -7.61 -5.54 13.61
CA CYS A 63 -6.31 -5.84 14.23
C CYS A 63 -5.96 -4.97 15.44
N MET A 64 -6.45 -3.74 15.50
CA MET A 64 -6.27 -2.89 16.69
C MET A 64 -7.05 -3.44 17.88
N GLU A 65 -8.23 -4.02 17.61
CA GLU A 65 -9.09 -4.62 18.61
C GLU A 65 -8.57 -6.00 19.05
N GLU A 66 -7.94 -6.76 18.15
CA GLU A 66 -7.33 -8.06 18.45
C GLU A 66 -6.09 -7.92 19.35
N ASN A 67 -5.23 -6.94 19.05
CA ASN A 67 -4.05 -6.65 19.86
C ASN A 67 -3.65 -5.17 19.74
N MET A 68 -4.03 -4.38 20.75
CA MET A 68 -3.68 -2.96 20.78
C MET A 68 -2.18 -2.71 20.95
N GLN A 69 -1.43 -3.64 21.55
CA GLN A 69 0.01 -3.47 21.82
C GLN A 69 0.86 -3.86 20.61
N ASP A 70 0.42 -4.84 19.83
CA ASP A 70 1.08 -5.27 18.58
C ASP A 70 0.04 -5.55 17.47
N PRO A 71 -0.58 -4.50 16.90
CA PRO A 71 -1.51 -4.65 15.78
C PRO A 71 -0.79 -5.12 14.50
N SER A 72 0.54 -4.91 14.41
CA SER A 72 1.37 -5.31 13.28
C SER A 72 1.44 -6.84 13.16
N SER A 73 1.50 -7.59 14.27
CA SER A 73 1.41 -9.06 14.20
C SER A 73 0.11 -9.52 13.54
N CYS A 74 -1.03 -8.96 13.93
CA CYS A 74 -2.32 -9.30 13.32
C CYS A 74 -2.37 -8.87 11.84
N ASN A 75 -1.89 -7.66 11.51
CA ASN A 75 -1.83 -7.19 10.13
C ASN A 75 -1.00 -8.13 9.24
N HIS A 76 0.16 -8.57 9.73
CA HIS A 76 1.05 -9.47 9.00
C HIS A 76 0.41 -10.85 8.78
N GLU A 77 -0.28 -11.37 9.80
CA GLU A 77 -1.02 -12.64 9.71
C GLU A 77 -2.27 -12.59 8.81
N ARG A 78 -2.71 -11.41 8.36
CA ARG A 78 -3.87 -11.31 7.47
C ARG A 78 -3.60 -11.84 6.08
N ALA A 79 -2.39 -11.71 5.53
CA ALA A 79 -2.05 -12.24 4.21
C ALA A 79 -2.32 -13.76 4.09
N PRO A 80 -1.80 -14.63 4.97
CA PRO A 80 -2.13 -16.05 4.91
C PRO A 80 -3.60 -16.35 5.21
N ARG A 81 -4.27 -15.58 6.10
CA ARG A 81 -5.71 -15.74 6.38
C ARG A 81 -6.57 -15.42 5.15
N PHE A 82 -6.28 -14.33 4.43
CA PHE A 82 -6.96 -13.96 3.19
C PHE A 82 -6.70 -14.98 2.08
N TYR A 83 -5.45 -15.44 1.93
CA TYR A 83 -5.14 -16.47 0.95
C TYR A 83 -5.91 -17.77 1.25
N ALA A 84 -5.94 -18.23 2.50
CA ALA A 84 -6.68 -19.42 2.89
C ALA A 84 -8.19 -19.29 2.59
N GLU A 85 -8.80 -18.15 2.93
CA GLU A 85 -10.22 -17.90 2.63
C GLU A 85 -10.49 -17.81 1.12
N SER A 86 -9.54 -17.28 0.34
CA SER A 86 -9.69 -17.12 -1.12
C SER A 86 -9.88 -18.44 -1.88
N ILE A 87 -9.47 -19.58 -1.29
CA ILE A 87 -9.56 -20.90 -1.92
C ILE A 87 -11.03 -21.32 -2.10
N ASN A 88 -11.86 -21.11 -1.07
CA ASN A 88 -13.21 -21.65 -0.97
C ASN A 88 -14.31 -20.59 -0.77
N THR A 89 -13.97 -19.31 -0.79
CA THR A 89 -14.96 -18.22 -0.66
C THR A 89 -15.98 -18.26 -1.82
N THR A 90 -17.25 -18.06 -1.49
CA THR A 90 -18.33 -17.98 -2.48
C THR A 90 -18.51 -16.57 -3.06
N VAL A 91 -17.99 -15.55 -2.38
CA VAL A 91 -18.12 -14.14 -2.79
C VAL A 91 -16.84 -13.61 -3.44
N GLY A 92 -15.65 -14.06 -3.00
CA GLY A 92 -14.36 -13.64 -3.56
C GLY A 92 -13.81 -12.34 -2.99
N PHE A 93 -12.48 -12.22 -3.01
CA PHE A 93 -11.75 -10.98 -2.74
C PHE A 93 -11.51 -10.24 -4.06
N TRP A 94 -12.42 -9.34 -4.42
CA TRP A 94 -12.31 -8.59 -5.67
C TRP A 94 -11.53 -7.30 -5.47
N ALA A 95 -10.58 -7.06 -6.35
CA ALA A 95 -9.70 -5.91 -6.31
C ALA A 95 -9.69 -5.17 -7.66
N ARG A 96 -9.43 -3.86 -7.61
CA ARG A 96 -9.29 -3.00 -8.80
C ARG A 96 -7.85 -2.59 -8.97
N GLN A 97 -7.42 -2.53 -10.22
CA GLN A 97 -6.11 -2.02 -10.55
C GLN A 97 -6.03 -0.52 -10.25
N CYS A 98 -4.89 -0.08 -9.77
CA CYS A 98 -4.49 1.32 -9.82
C CYS A 98 -3.00 1.45 -10.14
N SER A 99 -2.62 2.53 -10.83
CA SER A 99 -1.26 2.75 -11.34
C SER A 99 -0.21 2.89 -10.23
N GLY A 100 -0.62 3.09 -8.98
CA GLY A 100 0.30 3.06 -7.85
C GLY A 100 -0.37 3.25 -6.50
N TRP A 101 0.36 2.89 -5.45
CA TRP A 101 -0.11 3.03 -4.06
C TRP A 101 -0.36 4.50 -3.67
N LEU A 102 0.44 5.43 -4.18
CA LEU A 102 0.27 6.87 -3.91
C LEU A 102 -1.02 7.43 -4.52
N LEU A 103 -1.36 7.07 -5.76
CA LEU A 103 -2.63 7.49 -6.37
C LEU A 103 -3.82 6.91 -5.59
N GLN A 104 -3.68 5.69 -5.09
CA GLN A 104 -4.70 5.10 -4.22
C GLN A 104 -4.84 5.86 -2.91
N LEU A 105 -3.74 6.27 -2.28
CA LEU A 105 -3.76 7.10 -1.08
C LEU A 105 -4.49 8.43 -1.32
N LEU A 106 -4.25 9.05 -2.48
CA LEU A 106 -4.87 10.31 -2.87
C LEU A 106 -6.31 10.16 -3.41
N THR A 107 -6.86 8.94 -3.45
CA THR A 107 -8.19 8.64 -4.03
C THR A 107 -8.30 9.00 -5.52
N LEU A 108 -7.18 8.94 -6.24
CA LEU A 108 -7.06 9.29 -7.66
C LEU A 108 -7.05 8.06 -8.58
N CYS A 109 -7.52 6.92 -8.10
CA CYS A 109 -7.67 5.70 -8.89
C CYS A 109 -9.06 5.62 -9.53
N PRO A 110 -9.21 5.00 -10.71
CA PRO A 110 -10.52 4.69 -11.27
C PRO A 110 -11.34 3.82 -10.33
N THR A 111 -12.55 4.26 -9.98
CA THR A 111 -13.50 3.49 -9.15
C THR A 111 -14.56 2.76 -9.97
N THR A 112 -14.33 2.63 -11.27
CA THR A 112 -15.11 1.85 -12.24
C THR A 112 -14.20 0.91 -13.03
N GLY A 113 -14.74 -0.10 -13.71
CA GLY A 113 -13.97 -0.98 -14.59
C GLY A 113 -13.70 -2.40 -14.05
N ALA A 114 -12.77 -3.09 -14.70
CA ALA A 114 -12.49 -4.51 -14.45
C ALA A 114 -11.98 -4.76 -13.02
N GLN A 115 -12.40 -5.89 -12.45
CA GLN A 115 -11.98 -6.35 -11.13
C GLN A 115 -11.36 -7.73 -11.27
N ALA A 116 -10.35 -8.00 -10.45
CA ALA A 116 -9.65 -9.28 -10.41
C ALA A 116 -9.73 -9.92 -9.03
N LEU A 117 -9.65 -11.25 -8.98
CA LEU A 117 -9.63 -12.00 -7.74
C LEU A 117 -8.23 -12.01 -7.13
N LEU A 118 -8.15 -11.70 -5.84
CA LEU A 118 -6.98 -11.94 -5.01
C LEU A 118 -6.92 -13.42 -4.58
N GLY A 119 -5.70 -13.97 -4.54
CA GLY A 119 -5.40 -15.24 -3.89
C GLY A 119 -5.39 -16.43 -4.84
N TYR A 120 -5.92 -17.57 -4.39
CA TYR A 120 -5.72 -18.86 -5.05
C TYR A 120 -6.13 -18.87 -6.54
N HIS A 121 -7.26 -18.24 -6.87
CA HIS A 121 -7.84 -18.21 -8.23
C HIS A 121 -7.43 -17.00 -9.07
N VAL A 122 -6.36 -16.29 -8.70
CA VAL A 122 -5.83 -15.17 -9.51
C VAL A 122 -5.38 -15.66 -10.90
N SER A 123 -5.61 -14.85 -11.93
CA SER A 123 -5.11 -15.11 -13.29
C SER A 123 -3.59 -14.89 -13.35
N ASP A 124 -2.88 -15.80 -14.03
CA ASP A 124 -1.44 -15.71 -14.26
C ASP A 124 -1.05 -14.67 -15.34
N GLU A 125 -2.02 -14.13 -16.06
CA GLU A 125 -1.87 -13.00 -17.00
C GLU A 125 -1.98 -11.64 -16.29
N LEU A 126 -2.43 -11.61 -15.04
CA LEU A 126 -2.71 -10.36 -14.33
C LEU A 126 -1.42 -9.60 -14.00
N ARG A 127 -1.40 -8.28 -14.24
CA ARG A 127 -0.24 -7.43 -13.97
C ARG A 127 -0.61 -6.14 -13.24
N GLY A 128 0.32 -5.64 -12.41
CA GLY A 128 0.23 -4.35 -11.75
C GLY A 128 -0.30 -4.39 -10.31
N SER A 129 -0.64 -3.23 -9.75
CA SER A 129 -1.07 -3.07 -8.35
C SER A 129 -2.59 -3.06 -8.23
N TYR A 130 -3.13 -3.83 -7.26
CA TYR A 130 -4.56 -4.01 -7.04
C TYR A 130 -4.96 -3.69 -5.61
N PHE A 131 -6.09 -3.01 -5.45
CA PHE A 131 -6.59 -2.52 -4.16
C PHE A 131 -8.01 -3.01 -3.92
N LEU A 132 -8.29 -3.34 -2.65
CA LEU A 132 -9.56 -3.87 -2.19
C LEU A 132 -9.79 -3.58 -0.72
N GLN A 133 -11.03 -3.74 -0.27
CA GLN A 133 -11.41 -3.68 1.15
C GLN A 133 -11.82 -5.06 1.65
N THR A 134 -11.66 -5.30 2.95
CA THR A 134 -12.08 -6.54 3.61
C THR A 134 -12.87 -6.26 4.88
N ALA A 135 -13.61 -7.24 5.37
CA ALA A 135 -14.23 -7.17 6.71
C ALA A 135 -13.17 -7.26 7.82
N SER A 136 -13.58 -6.94 9.06
CA SER A 136 -12.73 -7.01 10.26
C SER A 136 -12.64 -8.39 10.91
N LYS A 137 -13.53 -9.32 10.53
CA LYS A 137 -13.58 -10.70 11.03
C LYS A 137 -13.91 -11.64 9.89
N SER A 138 -13.54 -12.91 10.06
CA SER A 138 -13.86 -13.97 9.10
C SER A 138 -15.38 -14.19 9.04
N PRO A 139 -15.97 -14.42 7.84
CA PRO A 139 -15.33 -14.32 6.52
C PRO A 139 -14.98 -12.87 6.16
N TYR A 140 -13.75 -12.65 5.67
CA TYR A 140 -13.21 -11.35 5.33
C TYR A 140 -13.64 -10.83 3.96
N ALA A 141 -13.94 -11.75 3.02
CA ALA A 141 -14.28 -11.42 1.65
C ALA A 141 -15.62 -10.66 1.58
N LEU A 142 -15.65 -9.57 0.81
CA LEU A 142 -16.84 -8.71 0.64
C LEU A 142 -17.56 -8.90 -0.70
N GLY A 143 -16.98 -9.67 -1.63
CA GLY A 143 -17.51 -9.79 -2.99
C GLY A 143 -17.09 -8.63 -3.90
N LYS A 144 -17.81 -8.46 -5.01
CA LYS A 144 -17.51 -7.42 -6.01
C LYS A 144 -17.71 -6.03 -5.43
N MET A 145 -16.78 -5.14 -5.71
CA MET A 145 -16.90 -3.74 -5.34
C MET A 145 -17.92 -3.05 -6.26
N GLN A 146 -18.67 -2.10 -5.71
CA GLN A 146 -19.57 -1.27 -6.51
C GLN A 146 -18.78 -0.29 -7.35
N ASP A 147 -19.26 -0.05 -8.56
CA ASP A 147 -18.76 1.02 -9.42
C ASP A 147 -19.29 2.36 -8.90
N VAL A 148 -18.38 3.29 -8.59
CA VAL A 148 -18.70 4.69 -8.29
C VAL A 148 -18.03 5.52 -9.37
N ASP A 149 -18.76 6.36 -10.11
CA ASP A 149 -18.14 7.16 -11.17
C ASP A 149 -17.39 8.35 -10.57
N ASN A 150 -16.07 8.33 -10.66
CA ASN A 150 -15.19 9.43 -10.23
C ASN A 150 -14.46 10.12 -11.39
N ARG A 151 -14.86 9.87 -12.65
CA ARG A 151 -14.16 10.42 -13.83
C ARG A 151 -14.06 11.93 -13.84
N GLN A 152 -15.10 12.64 -13.37
CA GLN A 152 -15.06 14.10 -13.27
C GLN A 152 -14.00 14.60 -12.28
N THR A 153 -13.75 13.88 -11.20
CA THR A 153 -12.69 14.19 -10.24
C THR A 153 -11.34 13.92 -10.87
N LEU A 154 -11.16 12.76 -11.49
CA LEU A 154 -9.90 12.37 -12.13
C LEU A 154 -9.52 13.31 -13.28
N ALA A 155 -10.49 13.76 -14.08
CA ALA A 155 -10.28 14.71 -15.17
C ALA A 155 -9.71 16.05 -14.70
N LYS A 156 -9.94 16.46 -13.45
CA LYS A 156 -9.36 17.69 -12.89
C LYS A 156 -7.85 17.58 -12.70
N PHE A 157 -7.34 16.36 -12.50
CA PHE A 157 -5.93 16.09 -12.26
C PHE A 157 -5.17 15.71 -13.53
N HIS A 158 -5.82 15.77 -14.71
CA HIS A 158 -5.23 15.44 -16.01
C HIS A 158 -4.45 14.12 -16.05
N LEU A 159 -4.84 13.15 -15.21
CA LEU A 159 -4.13 11.88 -15.09
C LEU A 159 -4.36 11.04 -16.35
N ASN A 160 -3.25 10.66 -17.01
CA ASN A 160 -3.27 9.72 -18.12
C ASN A 160 -3.13 8.27 -17.58
N PHE A 161 -4.25 7.55 -17.52
CA PHE A 161 -4.30 6.19 -16.98
C PHE A 161 -3.80 5.10 -17.96
N ASP A 162 -3.41 5.46 -19.18
CA ASP A 162 -2.90 4.51 -20.17
C ASP A 162 -1.46 4.07 -19.87
N HIS A 163 -0.75 4.77 -18.97
CA HIS A 163 0.62 4.47 -18.57
C HIS A 163 0.65 4.08 -17.09
N ASN A 164 0.32 2.81 -16.84
CA ASN A 164 0.14 2.19 -15.53
C ASN A 164 1.44 1.88 -14.76
N GLU A 165 2.47 2.70 -14.88
CA GLU A 165 3.71 2.55 -14.11
C GLU A 165 4.22 3.94 -13.70
N ILE A 166 4.44 4.13 -12.38
CA ILE A 166 5.25 5.25 -11.89
C ILE A 166 6.70 4.89 -12.24
N ASP A 167 7.21 5.48 -13.32
CA ASP A 167 8.64 5.42 -13.67
C ASP A 167 9.47 6.00 -12.50
N ASP A 168 10.70 5.57 -12.31
CA ASP A 168 11.58 6.05 -11.23
C ASP A 168 11.80 7.59 -11.30
N ASP A 169 11.47 8.20 -12.45
CA ASP A 169 11.56 9.64 -12.73
C ASP A 169 10.27 10.46 -12.45
N TYR A 170 9.22 9.89 -11.81
CA TYR A 170 7.89 10.53 -11.69
C TYR A 170 7.70 11.54 -10.52
N GLU A 171 8.77 12.01 -9.90
CA GLU A 171 8.70 13.00 -8.81
C GLU A 171 8.11 14.40 -9.20
N PRO A 172 8.40 14.98 -10.39
CA PRO A 172 7.98 16.35 -10.69
C PRO A 172 6.48 16.51 -10.98
N GLN A 173 5.83 15.51 -11.57
CA GLN A 173 4.40 15.60 -11.94
C GLN A 173 3.47 15.39 -10.74
N LEU A 174 3.91 14.59 -9.76
CA LEU A 174 3.23 14.47 -8.47
C LEU A 174 3.31 15.79 -7.69
N LEU A 175 4.47 16.45 -7.72
CA LEU A 175 4.66 17.75 -7.08
C LEU A 175 3.71 18.82 -7.66
N GLU A 176 3.54 18.87 -8.98
CA GLU A 176 2.57 19.78 -9.60
C GLU A 176 1.12 19.47 -9.18
N ALA A 177 0.72 18.20 -9.18
CA ALA A 177 -0.61 17.78 -8.72
C ALA A 177 -0.85 18.10 -7.22
N PHE A 178 0.19 17.99 -6.38
CA PHE A 178 0.13 18.37 -4.96
C PHE A 178 -0.01 19.89 -4.77
N LEU A 179 0.72 20.69 -5.56
CA LEU A 179 0.61 22.15 -5.54
C LEU A 179 -0.76 22.64 -6.03
N GLU A 180 -1.35 21.95 -7.02
CA GLU A 180 -2.74 22.21 -7.44
C GLU A 180 -3.77 21.78 -6.38
N LEU A 181 -3.52 20.71 -5.62
CA LEU A 181 -4.35 20.29 -4.48
C LEU A 181 -4.35 21.30 -3.32
N GLU A 182 -3.22 21.96 -3.05
CA GLU A 182 -3.17 23.09 -2.11
C GLU A 182 -3.98 24.29 -2.64
N ALA A 183 -4.02 24.51 -3.96
CA ALA A 183 -4.84 25.53 -4.58
C ALA A 183 -6.35 25.19 -4.55
N VAL A 184 -6.70 23.90 -4.61
CA VAL A 184 -8.08 23.39 -4.50
C VAL A 184 -8.35 22.94 -3.06
N LYS A 185 -8.49 23.91 -2.15
CA LYS A 185 -8.95 23.76 -0.75
C LYS A 185 -9.81 22.50 -0.54
N VAL A 186 -9.20 21.44 0.01
CA VAL A 186 -9.97 20.44 0.74
C VAL A 186 -10.42 21.11 2.03
N VAL A 187 -11.75 21.24 2.15
CA VAL A 187 -12.44 21.67 3.36
C VAL A 187 -12.20 20.61 4.43
N VAL A 188 -11.05 20.64 5.09
CA VAL A 188 -10.93 20.15 6.46
C VAL A 188 -11.06 21.40 7.33
N LYS A 189 -12.21 21.56 7.99
CA LYS A 189 -12.31 22.49 9.12
C LYS A 189 -11.41 21.96 10.24
N MET A 190 -10.12 22.21 10.15
CA MET A 190 -9.22 22.17 11.29
C MET A 190 -9.04 23.61 11.76
N ASP A 191 -9.38 23.84 13.02
CA ASP A 191 -9.21 25.11 13.71
C ASP A 191 -7.71 25.44 13.79
N GLU A 192 -7.30 26.56 13.16
CA GLU A 192 -5.91 27.05 13.18
C GLU A 192 -5.39 27.26 14.61
N SER A 193 -6.27 27.40 15.61
CA SER A 193 -5.88 27.57 17.03
C SER A 193 -5.25 26.34 17.69
N GLU A 194 -5.33 25.16 17.05
CA GLU A 194 -4.69 23.92 17.51
C GLU A 194 -3.27 23.72 16.95
N LEU A 195 -2.91 24.37 15.82
CA LEU A 195 -1.60 24.19 15.19
C LEU A 195 -0.48 24.88 15.98
N ASP A 196 -0.74 26.05 16.57
CA ASP A 196 0.24 26.78 17.38
C ASP A 196 0.56 26.13 18.72
N LYS A 197 -0.29 25.20 19.19
CA LYS A 197 -0.10 24.54 20.50
C LYS A 197 0.81 23.31 20.46
N ARG A 198 1.17 22.80 19.27
CA ARG A 198 1.89 21.53 19.12
C ARG A 198 3.30 21.62 18.53
N LEU A 199 3.75 22.81 18.14
CA LEU A 199 5.13 23.03 17.67
C LEU A 199 6.01 23.69 18.74
N ASN A 200 6.11 23.04 19.91
CA ASN A 200 7.24 23.27 20.80
C ASN A 200 8.44 22.48 20.27
N TRP A 201 9.16 23.08 19.33
CA TRP A 201 10.50 22.63 18.98
C TRP A 201 11.39 22.78 20.22
N ILE A 202 11.76 21.65 20.83
CA ILE A 202 12.84 21.62 21.81
C ILE A 202 14.13 21.87 21.03
N TYR A 203 14.59 23.12 21.03
CA TYR A 203 15.99 23.42 20.70
C TYR A 203 16.86 22.68 21.72
N ARG A 204 17.61 21.68 21.24
CA ARG A 204 18.69 21.08 22.00
C ARG A 204 19.96 21.82 21.62
N GLU A 205 20.38 22.73 22.49
CA GLU A 205 21.69 23.38 22.40
C GLU A 205 22.81 22.35 22.60
N GLU A 206 23.92 22.60 21.91
CA GLU A 206 25.26 22.02 22.05
C GLU A 206 25.59 20.76 21.21
N ASP A 207 25.90 21.03 19.94
CA ASP A 207 27.03 20.40 19.26
C ASP A 207 28.35 20.79 19.97
N GLU A 208 28.94 19.89 20.76
CA GLU A 208 30.39 19.91 21.03
C GLU A 208 31.09 18.79 20.23
N PRO A 209 32.20 19.09 19.54
CA PRO A 209 32.93 18.11 18.76
C PRO A 209 33.68 17.12 19.66
N LEU A 210 33.55 15.82 19.38
CA LEU A 210 34.31 14.76 20.05
C LEU A 210 35.82 14.99 19.89
N SER A 211 36.45 15.52 20.94
CA SER A 211 37.90 15.59 21.05
C SER A 211 38.50 14.20 21.24
N ARG A 212 39.48 13.87 20.39
CA ARG A 212 40.34 12.69 20.52
C ARG A 212 41.13 12.77 21.82
N ASN A 213 40.86 11.87 22.77
CA ASN A 213 41.80 11.57 23.85
C ASN A 213 42.55 10.27 23.54
N LEU A 214 43.79 10.45 23.10
CA LEU A 214 44.90 9.52 23.28
C LEU A 214 45.17 9.38 24.77
N ILE A 215 45.23 8.15 25.30
CA ILE A 215 45.92 7.88 26.56
C ILE A 215 46.90 6.72 26.32
N LYS A 216 48.14 6.98 26.72
CA LYS A 216 49.29 6.06 26.77
C LYS A 216 49.08 4.92 27.75
#